data_AF-A0A4Q0M6F0-F1
#
_entry.id   AF-A0A4Q0M6F0-F1
#
_cell.length_a   1.000
_cell.length_b   1.000
_cell.length_c   1.000
_cell.angle_alpha   90.00
_cell.angle_beta   90.00
_cell.angle_gamma   90.00
#
_symmetry.space_group_name_H-M   'P 1'
#
loop_
_entity.id
_entity.type
_entity.pdbx_description
1 polymer ?
#
loop_
_entity_poly.entity_id
_entity_poly.type
_entity_poly.pdbx_seq_one_letter_code
_entity_poly.pdbx_strand_id
1 'polypeptide(L)' 'MDDESLWKKLIALHAIEGENYWLSDKQREELNRTFSIRSVPRHLLVDKQGKVSDQDAQGPGSSKTAEAITALLGS' A
#
# COMPACT_ATOMS: atom_id res chain seq x y z
N MET A 1 9.13 13.16 21.09
CA MET A 1 8.49 13.25 19.77
C MET A 1 7.86 11.90 19.53
N ASP A 2 6.55 11.83 19.33
CA ASP A 2 5.87 10.56 19.05
C ASP A 2 6.12 10.07 17.61
N ASP A 3 5.86 8.78 17.39
CA ASP A 3 6.13 8.10 16.12
C ASP A 3 5.31 8.67 14.95
N GLU A 4 4.07 9.11 15.20
CA GLU A 4 3.21 9.72 14.19
C GLU A 4 3.79 11.06 13.70
N SER A 5 4.25 11.89 14.63
CA SER A 5 4.90 13.16 14.31
C SER A 5 6.17 12.93 13.50
N LEU A 6 6.94 11.87 13.80
CA LEU A 6 8.15 11.53 13.06
C LEU A 6 7.80 11.07 11.64
N TRP A 7 6.80 10.20 11.51
CA TRP A 7 6.29 9.72 10.23
C TRP A 7 5.81 10.86 9.34
N LYS A 8 5.04 11.83 9.88
CA LYS A 8 4.60 13.03 9.16
C LYS A 8 5.77 13.87 8.66
N LYS A 9 6.82 14.04 9.46
CA LYS A 9 8.03 14.77 9.04
C LYS A 9 8.77 14.04 7.91
N LEU A 10 8.84 12.71 7.96
CA LEU A 10 9.50 11.92 6.91
C LEU A 10 8.76 12.01 5.57
N ILE A 11 7.42 11.98 5.58
CA ILE A 11 6.62 12.22 4.36
C ILE A 11 6.94 13.59 3.75
N ALA A 12 6.96 14.64 4.58
CA ALA A 12 7.27 15.98 4.10
C ALA A 12 8.71 16.11 3.60
N LEU A 13 9.68 15.53 4.32
CA LEU A 13 11.10 15.56 3.96
C LEU A 13 11.38 14.89 2.63
N HIS A 14 10.71 13.76 2.36
CA HIS A 14 10.88 12.99 1.13
C HIS A 14 9.90 13.38 0.03
N ALA A 15 9.06 14.40 0.26
CA ALA A 15 8.01 14.83 -0.66
C ALA A 15 7.16 13.64 -1.17
N ILE A 16 6.77 12.74 -0.27
CA ILE A 16 5.96 11.57 -0.63
C ILE A 16 4.55 12.07 -0.96
N GLU A 17 4.16 11.89 -2.22
CA GLU A 17 2.85 12.30 -2.73
C GLU A 17 1.78 11.20 -2.55
N GLY A 18 0.53 11.55 -2.80
CA GLY A 18 -0.60 10.63 -2.75
C GLY A 18 -1.21 10.42 -1.36
N GLU A 19 -2.04 9.39 -1.25
CA GLU A 19 -2.83 9.09 -0.05
C GLU A 19 -1.99 8.34 0.98
N ASN A 20 -1.76 8.96 2.15
CA ASN A 20 -0.93 8.42 3.21
C ASN A 20 -1.69 8.49 4.54
N TYR A 21 -1.86 7.35 5.22
CA TYR A 21 -2.62 7.25 6.47
C TYR A 21 -1.77 6.67 7.61
N TRP A 22 -1.76 7.37 8.76
CA TRP A 22 -1.24 6.79 10.01
C TRP A 22 -2.36 5.99 10.67
N LEU A 23 -2.16 4.68 10.79
CA LEU A 23 -3.18 3.77 11.31
C LEU A 23 -3.07 3.65 12.84
N SER A 24 -4.22 3.66 13.51
CA SER A 24 -4.32 3.16 14.89
C SER A 24 -3.96 1.68 14.96
N ASP A 25 -3.64 1.18 16.16
CA ASP A 25 -3.31 -0.24 16.36
C ASP A 25 -4.44 -1.18 15.91
N LYS A 26 -5.70 -0.81 16.18
CA LYS A 26 -6.88 -1.56 15.75
C LYS A 26 -6.99 -1.62 14.21
N GLN A 27 -6.79 -0.50 13.53
CA GLN A 27 -6.82 -0.45 12.07
C GLN A 27 -5.67 -1.26 11.46
N ARG A 28 -4.47 -1.21 12.07
CA ARG A 28 -3.32 -1.98 11.64
C ARG A 28 -3.56 -3.50 11.78
N GLU A 29 -4.16 -3.92 12.89
CA GLU A 29 -4.52 -5.33 13.10
C GLU A 29 -5.56 -5.81 12.07
N GLU A 30 -6.60 -5.00 11.83
CA GLU A 30 -7.63 -5.30 10.83
C GLU A 30 -7.06 -5.40 9.41
N LEU A 31 -6.18 -4.46 9.03
CA LEU A 31 -5.46 -4.49 7.76
C LEU A 31 -4.62 -5.76 7.62
N ASN A 32 -3.82 -6.07 8.64
CA ASN A 32 -2.93 -7.24 8.63
C ASN A 32 -3.71 -8.55 8.49
N ARG A 33 -4.84 -8.68 9.20
CA ARG A 33 -5.70 -9.86 9.10
C ARG A 33 -6.37 -9.96 7.73
N THR A 34 -6.88 -8.83 7.21
CA THR A 34 -7.64 -8.81 5.96
C THR A 34 -6.77 -9.15 4.75
N PHE A 35 -5.54 -8.64 4.73
CA PHE A 35 -4.61 -8.83 3.60
C PHE A 35 -3.44 -9.77 3.92
N SER A 36 -3.50 -10.48 5.05
CA SER A 36 -2.46 -11.42 5.50
C SER A 36 -1.04 -10.82 5.52
N ILE A 37 -0.90 -9.55 5.92
CA ILE A 37 0.38 -8.84 5.94
C ILE A 37 1.24 -9.35 7.12
N ARG A 38 2.43 -9.86 6.80
CA ARG A 38 3.39 -10.40 7.79
C ARG A 38 4.65 -9.54 7.96
N SER A 39 4.96 -8.71 6.96
CA SER A 39 6.14 -7.84 6.92
C SER A 39 5.89 -6.63 6.04
N VAL A 40 6.69 -5.58 6.23
CA VAL A 40 6.69 -4.37 5.41
C VAL A 40 8.04 -4.21 4.68
N PRO A 41 8.07 -3.65 3.46
CA PRO A 41 6.93 -3.18 2.66
C PRO A 41 6.10 -4.34 2.09
N ARG A 42 4.81 -4.07 1.84
CA ARG A 42 3.87 -5.00 1.19
C ARG A 42 3.14 -4.27 0.06
N HIS A 43 3.03 -4.91 -1.09
CA HIS A 43 2.28 -4.38 -2.22
C HIS A 43 1.17 -5.38 -2.61
N LEU A 44 0.02 -4.84 -3.01
CA LEU A 44 -1.12 -5.61 -3.51
C LEU A 44 -1.77 -4.83 -4.66
N LEU A 45 -2.44 -5.54 -5.55
CA LEU A 45 -3.27 -4.95 -6.60
C LEU A 45 -4.75 -5.15 -6.28
N VAL A 46 -5.50 -4.08 -6.39
CA VAL A 46 -6.95 -4.05 -6.22
C VAL A 46 -7.56 -3.57 -7.53
N ASP A 47 -8.55 -4.30 -8.03
CA ASP A 47 -9.26 -3.94 -9.25
C ASP A 47 -10.30 -2.83 -9.02
N LYS A 48 -10.92 -2.36 -10.10
CA LYS A 48 -11.93 -1.29 -10.05
C LYS A 48 -13.21 -1.69 -9.30
N GLN A 49 -13.42 -2.98 -9.06
CA GLN A 49 -14.55 -3.49 -8.28
C GLN A 49 -14.21 -3.62 -6.78
N GLY A 50 -12.99 -3.24 -6.38
CA GLY A 50 -12.53 -3.30 -5.00
C GLY A 50 -12.08 -4.70 -4.58
N LYS A 51 -11.88 -5.63 -5.51
CA LYS A 51 -11.40 -6.97 -5.22
C LYS A 51 -9.88 -7.03 -5.38
N VAL A 52 -9.23 -7.77 -4.48
CA VAL A 52 -7.79 -8.02 -4.58
C VAL A 52 -7.52 -8.99 -5.74
N SER A 53 -6.82 -8.50 -6.76
CA SER A 53 -6.43 -9.28 -7.94
C SER A 53 -5.07 -9.95 -7.75
N ASP A 54 -4.18 -9.34 -6.96
CA ASP A 54 -2.88 -9.90 -6.55
C ASP A 54 -2.53 -9.49 -5.12
N GLN A 55 -2.38 -10.46 -4.22
CA GLN A 55 -2.03 -10.22 -2.82
C GLN A 55 -0.53 -10.05 -2.58
N ASP A 56 0.32 -10.45 -3.53
CA ASP A 56 1.79 -10.44 -3.43
C ASP A 56 2.43 -9.75 -4.63
N ALA A 57 1.85 -8.59 -4.97
CA ALA A 57 2.28 -7.84 -6.13
C ALA A 57 3.76 -7.43 -6.01
N GLN A 58 4.42 -7.35 -7.15
CA GLN A 58 5.79 -6.83 -7.20
C GLN A 58 5.83 -5.35 -6.82
N GLY A 59 6.99 -4.89 -6.34
CA GLY A 59 7.18 -3.50 -5.96
C GLY A 59 6.95 -2.51 -7.12
N PRO A 60 6.66 -1.24 -6.80
CA PRO A 60 6.27 -0.23 -7.78
C PRO A 60 7.34 0.07 -8.85
N GLY A 61 8.61 -0.28 -8.60
CA GLY A 61 9.69 -0.16 -9.58
C GLY A 61 9.74 -1.29 -10.63
N SER A 62 8.92 -2.33 -10.52
CA SER A 62 8.90 -3.43 -11.49
C SER A 62 8.06 -3.10 -12.73
N SER A 63 8.57 -3.38 -13.93
CA SER A 63 7.80 -3.27 -15.17
C SER A 63 6.56 -4.17 -15.15
N LYS A 64 6.63 -5.33 -14.49
CA LYS A 64 5.51 -6.27 -14.38
C LYS A 64 4.34 -5.68 -13.58
N THR A 65 4.63 -4.83 -12.59
CA THR A 65 3.58 -4.14 -11.82
C THR A 65 2.81 -3.17 -12.72
N ALA A 66 3.51 -2.42 -13.57
CA ALA A 66 2.88 -1.53 -14.53
C ALA A 66 2.02 -2.29 -15.55
N GLU A 67 2.53 -3.39 -16.11
CA GLU A 67 1.79 -4.27 -17.03
C GLU A 67 0.51 -4.82 -16.39
N ALA A 68 0.60 -5.30 -15.14
CA ALA A 68 -0.54 -5.81 -14.40
C ALA A 68 -1.60 -4.73 -14.13
N ILE A 69 -1.19 -3.51 -13.76
CA ILE A 69 -2.11 -2.38 -13.60
C ILE A 69 -2.83 -2.07 -14.92
N THR A 70 -2.10 -1.98 -16.03
CA THR A 70 -2.71 -1.72 -17.35
C THR A 70 -3.73 -2.79 -17.71
N ALA A 71 -3.46 -4.06 -17.44
CA ALA A 71 -4.40 -5.15 -17.68
C ALA A 71 -5.70 -5.00 -16.87
N LEU A 72 -5.61 -4.60 -15.59
CA LEU A 72 -6.78 -4.34 -14.72
C LEU A 72 -7.58 -3.09 -15.11
N LEU A 73 -6.97 -2.15 -15.83
CA LEU A 73 -7.65 -0.95 -16.29
C LEU A 73 -8.43 -1.18 -17.59
N GLY A 74 -7.98 -2.13 -18.43
CA GLY A 74 -8.60 -2.47 -19.71
C GLY A 74 -9.70 -3.53 -19.65
N SER A 75 -9.96 -4.11 -18.47
CA SER A 75 -11.06 -5.06 -18.20
C SER A 75 -12.36 -4.37 -17.77
#